data_AF-A0A3D3I504-F1
#
_entry.id   AF-A0A3D3I504-F1
#
_cell.length_a   1.000
_cell.length_b   1.000
_cell.length_c   1.000
_cell.angle_alpha   90.00
_cell.angle_beta   90.00
_cell.angle_gamma   90.00
#
_symmetry.space_group_name_H-M   'P 1'
#
loop_
_entity.id
_entity.type
_entity.pdbx_description
1 polymer ?
#
loop_
_entity_poly.entity_id
_entity_poly.type
_entity_poly.pdbx_seq_one_letter_code
_entity_poly.pdbx_strand_id
1 'polypeptide(L)'
;TSVSPNIYKWTYLSFTNLARTELALNKSIYLTGNIGPRIDYLIKNSNDSFSVGGAFFYRDNGDINKINIGLSGGLGIMFQLNKVKLGLEGNRNINFNSIMNVKGPRADGYGDEGFYFKVKDNTFILNTLLLIAL
;
A
#
# COMPACT_ATOMS: atom_id res chain seq x y z
N THR A 1 31.66 -4.07 3.08
CA THR A 1 30.79 -3.20 3.90
C THR A 1 29.36 -3.57 3.60
N SER A 2 28.59 -4.05 4.60
CA SER A 2 27.18 -4.39 4.41
C SER A 2 26.38 -3.09 4.25
N VAL A 3 25.85 -2.85 3.06
CA VAL A 3 24.91 -1.76 2.82
C VAL A 3 23.61 -2.17 3.50
N SER A 4 23.32 -1.56 4.66
CA SER A 4 22.02 -1.72 5.31
C SER A 4 20.93 -1.27 4.34
N PRO A 5 19.87 -2.07 4.08
CA PRO A 5 18.80 -1.63 3.21
C PRO A 5 18.15 -0.38 3.84
N ASN A 6 18.22 0.74 3.12
CA ASN A 6 17.46 1.93 3.48
C ASN A 6 15.97 1.59 3.37
N ILE A 7 15.35 1.32 4.52
CA ILE A 7 13.90 1.09 4.60
C ILE A 7 13.23 2.45 4.40
N TYR A 8 12.68 2.67 3.21
CA TYR A 8 11.86 3.84 2.93
C TYR A 8 10.61 3.82 3.82
N LYS A 9 10.38 4.91 4.55
CA LYS A 9 9.16 5.13 5.31
C LYS A 9 8.34 6.20 4.63
N TRP A 10 7.20 5.78 4.10
CA TRP A 10 6.21 6.67 3.53
C TRP A 10 5.01 6.76 4.46
N THR A 11 4.61 7.98 4.78
CA THR A 11 3.43 8.25 5.61
C THR A 11 2.33 8.77 4.70
N TYR A 12 1.23 8.03 4.65
CA TYR A 12 0.06 8.37 3.86
C TYR A 12 -1.15 8.66 4.76
N LEU A 13 -1.98 9.61 4.32
CA LEU A 13 -3.37 9.71 4.73
C LEU A 13 -4.22 8.96 3.70
N SER A 14 -4.85 7.87 4.11
CA SER A 14 -5.64 7.00 3.22
C SER A 14 -7.13 7.22 3.44
N PHE A 15 -7.84 7.55 2.36
CA PHE A 15 -9.29 7.55 2.29
C PHE A 15 -9.73 6.30 1.53
N THR A 16 -10.39 5.38 2.24
CA THR A 16 -10.87 4.12 1.67
C THR A 16 -12.35 4.00 1.94
N ASN A 17 -13.15 3.90 0.88
CA ASN A 17 -14.57 3.59 0.98
C ASN A 17 -14.79 2.16 0.50
N LEU A 18 -15.31 1.28 1.35
CA LEU A 18 -15.46 -0.14 1.05
C LEU A 18 -16.93 -0.54 1.08
N ALA A 19 -17.41 -1.10 -0.02
CA ALA A 19 -18.64 -1.87 0.00
C ALA A 19 -18.33 -3.24 0.60
N ARG A 20 -19.00 -3.60 1.69
CA ARG A 20 -18.85 -4.87 2.39
C ARG A 20 -20.10 -5.73 2.17
N THR A 21 -19.89 -6.99 1.83
CA THR A 21 -20.94 -8.02 1.79
C THR A 21 -20.62 -9.12 2.80
N GLU A 22 -21.67 -9.69 3.40
CA GLU A 22 -21.58 -10.81 4.34
C GLU A 22 -22.47 -11.95 3.84
N LEU A 23 -21.91 -13.16 3.78
CA LEU A 23 -22.61 -14.39 3.46
C LEU A 23 -22.56 -15.32 4.67
N ALA A 24 -23.70 -15.65 5.26
CA ALA A 24 -23.79 -16.61 6.34
C ALA A 24 -23.50 -18.03 5.82
N LEU A 25 -22.43 -18.67 6.31
CA LEU A 25 -22.15 -20.08 6.04
C LEU A 25 -22.93 -20.98 7.02
N ASN A 26 -23.12 -20.50 8.25
CA ASN A 26 -23.99 -21.08 9.26
C ASN A 26 -24.45 -20.00 10.26
N LYS A 27 -25.06 -20.39 11.39
CA LYS A 27 -25.55 -19.44 12.42
C LYS A 27 -24.45 -18.62 13.10
N SER A 28 -23.20 -19.06 13.06
CA SER A 28 -22.09 -18.49 13.81
C SER A 28 -20.90 -18.09 12.93
N ILE A 29 -20.89 -18.41 11.63
CA ILE A 29 -19.76 -18.19 10.72
C ILE A 29 -20.26 -17.48 9.47
N TYR A 30 -19.58 -16.38 9.14
CA TYR A 30 -19.88 -15.52 8.00
C TYR A 30 -18.64 -15.37 7.14
N LEU A 31 -18.78 -15.60 5.85
CA LEU A 31 -17.79 -15.18 4.87
C LEU A 31 -18.05 -13.71 4.54
N THR A 32 -16.99 -12.92 4.46
CA THR A 32 -17.08 -11.49 4.15
C THR A 32 -16.22 -11.17 2.94
N GLY A 33 -16.73 -10.29 2.10
CA GLY A 33 -15.99 -9.73 0.98
C GLY A 33 -16.12 -8.22 1.00
N ASN A 34 -15.04 -7.53 0.66
CA ASN A 34 -15.07 -6.10 0.51
C ASN A 34 -14.30 -5.65 -0.74
N ILE A 35 -14.74 -4.53 -1.30
CA ILE A 35 -14.06 -3.86 -2.39
C ILE A 35 -14.44 -2.38 -2.42
N GLY A 36 -13.51 -1.53 -2.83
CA GLY A 36 -13.83 -0.16 -3.15
C GLY A 36 -12.63 0.71 -3.47
N PRO A 37 -12.86 1.98 -3.83
CA PRO A 37 -11.81 2.91 -4.17
C PRO A 37 -10.97 3.30 -2.95
N ARG A 38 -9.68 3.50 -3.21
CA ARG A 38 -8.68 3.99 -2.26
C ARG A 38 -7.99 5.22 -2.84
N ILE A 39 -7.88 6.27 -2.05
CA ILE A 39 -7.09 7.47 -2.37
C ILE A 39 -6.09 7.67 -1.24
N ASP A 40 -4.80 7.67 -1.54
CA ASP A 40 -3.74 7.94 -0.58
C ASP A 40 -3.08 9.28 -0.87
N TYR A 41 -2.98 10.13 0.15
CA TYR A 41 -2.25 11.37 0.10
C TYR A 41 -0.93 11.24 0.87
N LEU A 42 0.20 11.44 0.21
CA LEU A 42 1.53 11.38 0.82
C LEU A 42 1.75 12.59 1.73
N ILE A 43 1.85 12.38 3.04
CA ILE A 43 2.12 13.42 4.04
C ILE A 43 3.62 13.63 4.21
N LYS A 44 4.38 12.54 4.31
CA LYS A 44 5.82 12.60 4.62
C LYS A 44 6.56 11.44 3.97
N ASN A 45 7.75 11.72 3.46
CA ASN A 45 8.71 10.72 2.99
C ASN A 45 9.99 10.84 3.82
N SER A 46 10.52 9.74 4.35
CA SER A 46 11.78 9.75 5.09
C SER A 46 12.98 9.82 4.13
N ASN A 47 13.67 10.97 4.15
CA ASN A 47 14.96 11.30 3.52
C ASN A 47 15.04 11.28 1.99
N ASP A 48 15.62 12.35 1.46
CA ASP A 48 15.67 12.71 0.03
C ASP A 48 16.79 12.03 -0.78
N SER A 49 17.66 11.26 -0.14
CA SER A 49 18.77 10.57 -0.79
C SER A 49 18.38 9.14 -1.17
N PHE A 50 17.98 8.95 -2.43
CA PHE A 50 17.78 7.63 -3.04
C PHE A 50 19.13 7.11 -3.54
N SER A 51 19.64 6.04 -2.93
CA SER A 51 20.78 5.28 -3.45
C SER A 51 20.31 3.88 -3.80
N VAL A 52 20.13 3.58 -5.09
CA VAL A 52 19.95 2.21 -5.56
C VAL A 52 21.28 1.73 -6.09
N GLY A 53 21.85 0.71 -5.44
CA GLY A 53 23.06 0.02 -5.92
C GLY A 53 24.35 0.84 -5.87
N GLY A 54 24.48 1.84 -4.99
CA GLY A 54 25.71 2.63 -4.85
C GLY A 54 25.87 3.76 -5.87
N ALA A 55 24.93 3.91 -6.81
CA ALA A 55 24.85 5.11 -7.63
C ALA A 55 24.13 6.22 -6.84
N PHE A 56 24.82 7.34 -6.63
CA PHE A 56 24.21 8.59 -6.21
C PHE A 56 23.41 9.10 -7.41
N PHE A 57 22.16 9.54 -7.20
CA PHE A 57 21.33 10.08 -8.28
C PHE A 57 20.95 11.51 -7.92
N TYR A 58 21.07 12.43 -8.88
CA TYR A 58 20.51 13.78 -8.75
C TYR A 58 19.00 13.66 -8.81
N ARG A 59 18.38 13.48 -7.64
CA ARG A 59 16.93 13.52 -7.48
C ARG A 59 16.52 14.99 -7.45
N ASP A 60 16.30 15.59 -8.61
CA ASP A 60 15.64 16.89 -8.73
C ASP A 60 14.17 16.77 -8.31
N ASN A 61 13.86 16.50 -7.04
CA ASN A 61 12.51 16.54 -6.44
C ASN A 61 11.32 15.94 -7.24
N GLY A 62 11.55 15.15 -8.28
CA GLY A 62 10.55 14.60 -9.21
C GLY A 62 10.85 13.12 -9.48
N ASP A 63 9.90 12.20 -9.62
CA ASP A 63 8.45 12.32 -9.67
C ASP A 63 7.86 11.44 -8.57
N ILE A 64 7.66 12.00 -7.37
CA ILE A 64 6.87 11.32 -6.33
C ILE A 64 5.41 11.74 -6.51
N ASN A 65 4.55 10.76 -6.77
CA ASN A 65 3.12 11.01 -6.83
C ASN A 65 2.59 11.24 -5.42
N LYS A 66 2.24 12.49 -5.12
CA LYS A 66 1.64 12.89 -3.84
C LYS A 66 0.26 12.29 -3.63
N ILE A 67 -0.44 11.98 -4.72
CA ILE A 67 -1.77 11.35 -4.71
C ILE A 67 -1.63 9.99 -5.38
N ASN A 68 -2.01 8.93 -4.68
CA ASN A 68 -2.15 7.60 -5.25
C ASN A 68 -3.62 7.21 -5.28
N ILE A 69 -4.04 6.64 -6.39
CA ILE A 69 -5.41 6.18 -6.59
C ILE A 69 -5.34 4.69 -6.87
N GLY A 70 -6.23 3.95 -6.22
CA GLY A 70 -6.24 2.50 -6.33
C GLY A 70 -7.57 1.90 -5.95
N LEU A 71 -7.55 0.57 -5.90
CA LEU A 71 -8.61 -0.23 -5.32
C LEU A 71 -8.07 -0.92 -4.08
N SER A 72 -8.92 -1.04 -3.07
CA SER A 72 -8.71 -1.92 -1.93
C SER A 72 -9.81 -2.96 -1.94
N GLY A 73 -9.46 -4.20 -1.64
CA GLY A 73 -10.44 -5.27 -1.54
C GLY A 73 -9.87 -6.47 -0.82
N GLY A 74 -10.76 -7.28 -0.27
CA GLY A 74 -10.36 -8.38 0.57
C GLY A 74 -11.46 -9.38 0.83
N LEU A 75 -11.04 -10.50 1.41
CA LEU A 75 -11.90 -11.56 1.89
C LEU A 75 -11.57 -11.82 3.35
N GLY A 76 -12.59 -12.15 4.11
CA GLY A 76 -12.45 -12.45 5.53
C GLY A 76 -13.47 -13.43 6.02
N ILE A 77 -13.23 -13.97 7.20
CA ILE A 77 -14.14 -14.83 7.93
C ILE A 77 -14.49 -14.15 9.25
N MET A 78 -15.76 -14.20 9.63
CA MET A 78 -16.25 -13.68 10.89
C MET A 78 -16.98 -14.76 11.68
N PHE A 79 -16.74 -14.78 12.98
CA PHE A 79 -17.35 -15.65 13.96
C PHE A 79 -18.28 -14.83 14.84
N GLN A 80 -19.58 -15.07 14.70
CA GLN A 80 -20.64 -14.53 15.54
C GLN A 80 -20.74 -15.37 16.81
N LEU A 81 -20.45 -14.72 17.93
CA LEU A 81 -20.78 -15.20 19.26
C LEU A 81 -22.16 -14.63 19.63
N ASN A 82 -22.38 -14.23 20.88
CA ASN A 82 -23.64 -13.57 21.28
C ASN A 82 -23.73 -12.15 20.73
N LYS A 83 -23.22 -11.17 21.48
CA LYS A 83 -23.23 -9.75 21.12
C LYS A 83 -21.94 -9.29 20.43
N VAL A 84 -21.08 -10.23 20.05
CA VAL A 84 -19.72 -9.96 19.55
C VAL A 84 -19.48 -10.76 18.28
N LYS A 85 -18.91 -10.11 17.27
CA LYS A 85 -18.31 -10.75 16.09
C LYS A 85 -16.79 -10.58 16.15
N LEU A 86 -16.07 -11.69 16.04
CA LEU A 86 -14.62 -11.71 15.85
C LEU A 86 -14.32 -12.04 14.39
N GLY A 87 -13.41 -11.30 13.75
CA GLY A 87 -13.12 -11.50 12.34
C GLY A 87 -11.63 -11.47 12.03
N LEU A 88 -11.27 -12.18 10.96
CA LEU A 88 -9.98 -12.08 10.32
C LEU A 88 -10.20 -11.75 8.84
N GLU A 89 -9.54 -10.71 8.35
CA GLU A 89 -9.72 -10.23 6.99
C GLU A 89 -8.38 -9.95 6.33
N GLY A 90 -8.15 -10.56 5.16
CA GLY A 90 -7.01 -10.28 4.30
C GLY A 90 -7.42 -9.29 3.22
N ASN A 91 -6.79 -8.12 3.20
CA ASN A 91 -7.01 -7.08 2.20
C ASN A 91 -5.78 -6.89 1.33
N ARG A 92 -6.01 -6.54 0.07
CA ARG A 92 -4.99 -6.17 -0.89
C ARG A 92 -5.29 -4.80 -1.44
N ASN A 93 -4.28 -3.96 -1.47
CA ASN A 93 -4.33 -2.67 -2.12
C ASN A 93 -3.61 -2.74 -3.46
N ILE A 94 -4.28 -2.24 -4.50
CA ILE A 94 -3.76 -2.19 -5.86
C ILE A 94 -3.77 -0.72 -6.30
N ASN A 95 -2.58 -0.14 -6.46
CA ASN A 95 -2.46 1.23 -6.95
C ASN A 95 -2.41 1.24 -8.49
N PHE A 96 -3.17 2.15 -9.10
CA PHE A 96 -3.19 2.33 -10.55
C PHE A 96 -2.01 3.15 -11.05
N ASN A 97 -1.56 4.12 -10.25
CA ASN A 97 -0.37 4.91 -10.51
C ASN A 97 0.84 4.42 -9.69
N SER A 98 2.04 4.72 -10.19
CA SER A 98 3.29 4.46 -9.48
C SER A 98 3.50 5.49 -8.38
N ILE A 99 3.95 5.08 -7.20
CA ILE A 99 4.29 6.01 -6.10
C ILE A 99 5.49 6.87 -6.49
N MET A 100 6.46 6.23 -7.14
CA MET A 100 7.68 6.86 -7.61
C MET A 100 7.95 6.44 -9.04
N ASN A 101 8.28 7.42 -9.87
CA ASN A 101 8.66 7.22 -11.26
C ASN A 101 9.97 7.98 -11.49
N VAL A 102 11.10 7.28 -11.43
CA VAL A 102 12.40 7.93 -11.66
C VAL A 102 12.76 7.75 -13.12
N LYS A 103 12.98 8.88 -13.80
CA LYS A 103 13.56 8.99 -15.14
C LYS A 103 14.74 9.96 -15.04
N GLY A 104 15.94 9.50 -15.34
CA GLY A 104 17.08 10.40 -15.36
C GLY A 104 18.39 9.73 -15.75
N PRO A 105 19.38 10.53 -16.17
CA PRO A 105 20.74 10.05 -16.38
C PRO A 105 21.36 9.66 -15.03
N ARG A 106 22.29 8.69 -15.05
CA ARG A 106 23.06 8.32 -13.87
C ARG A 106 24.01 9.46 -13.50
N ALA A 107 24.18 9.76 -12.22
CA ALA A 107 25.06 10.87 -11.81
C ALA A 107 26.56 10.58 -12.01
N ASP A 108 26.92 9.33 -12.31
CA ASP A 108 28.30 8.88 -12.57
C ASP A 108 28.74 9.08 -14.04
N GLY A 109 27.85 9.54 -14.92
CA GLY A 109 28.17 9.82 -16.33
C GLY A 109 28.48 8.58 -17.18
N TYR A 110 28.34 7.36 -16.63
CA TYR A 110 28.56 6.10 -17.36
C TYR A 110 27.22 5.50 -17.78
N GLY A 111 26.82 5.83 -19.01
CA GLY A 111 25.65 5.28 -19.70
C GLY A 111 24.56 6.32 -19.96
N ASP A 112 24.38 6.67 -21.24
CA ASP A 112 23.27 7.51 -21.74
C ASP A 112 21.92 6.77 -21.75
N GLU A 113 21.88 5.52 -21.28
CA GLU A 113 20.67 4.74 -21.19
C GLU A 113 19.87 5.20 -19.98
N GLY A 114 18.96 6.15 -20.23
CA GLY A 114 18.03 6.68 -19.25
C GLY A 114 17.38 5.55 -18.44
N PHE A 115 17.72 5.48 -17.16
CA PHE A 115 17.19 4.46 -16.28
C PHE A 115 15.72 4.76 -15.98
N TYR A 116 14.88 3.72 -16.06
CA TYR A 116 13.46 3.82 -15.78
C TYR A 116 13.06 2.94 -14.61
N PHE A 117 12.72 3.56 -13.48
CA PHE A 117 12.28 2.84 -12.28
C PHE A 117 10.89 3.26 -11.85
N LYS A 118 9.98 2.28 -11.81
CA LYS A 118 8.62 2.44 -11.30
C LYS A 118 8.46 1.65 -10.01
N VAL A 119 8.13 2.35 -8.92
CA VAL A 119 7.63 1.69 -7.70
C VAL A 119 6.11 1.75 -7.72
N LYS A 120 5.47 0.59 -7.62
CA LYS A 120 4.03 0.48 -7.38
C LYS A 120 3.80 -0.07 -5.99
N ASP A 121 2.82 0.47 -5.29
CA ASP A 121 2.34 -0.14 -4.05
C ASP A 121 1.53 -1.40 -4.39
N ASN A 122 1.84 -2.48 -3.70
CA ASN A 122 1.03 -3.69 -3.69
C ASN A 122 1.05 -4.27 -2.29
N THR A 123 0.36 -3.57 -1.38
CA THR A 123 0.36 -3.91 0.04
C THR A 123 -0.69 -4.99 0.32
N PHE A 124 -0.29 -6.01 1.08
CA PHE A 124 -1.18 -6.97 1.70
C PHE A 124 -1.34 -6.64 3.18
N ILE A 125 -2.58 -6.64 3.67
CA ILE A 125 -2.94 -6.26 5.03
C ILE A 125 -3.73 -7.41 5.66
N LEU A 126 -3.35 -7.80 6.87
CA LEU A 126 -4.12 -8.72 7.69
C LEU A 126 -4.75 -7.94 8.85
N ASN A 127 -6.08 -7.90 8.89
CA ASN A 127 -6.84 -7.20 9.92
C ASN A 127 -7.53 -8.19 10.86
N THR A 128 -7.42 -7.95 12.15
CA THR A 128 -8.27 -8.57 13.17
C THR A 128 -9.40 -7.60 13.51
N LEU A 129 -10.64 -8.07 13.38
CA LEU A 129 -11.85 -7.27 13.57
C LEU A 129 -12.59 -7.72 14.84
N LEU A 130 -13.03 -6.76 15.63
CA LEU A 130 -13.94 -6.95 16.76
C LEU A 130 -15.12 -6.02 16.56
N LEU A 131 -16.31 -6.58 16.31
CA LEU A 131 -17.55 -5.81 16.28
C LEU A 131 -18.43 -6.18 17.46
N ILE A 132 -18.93 -5.16 18.15
CA ILE A 132 -19.85 -5.30 19.27
C ILE A 132 -21.23 -4.87 18.77
N ALA A 133 -22.18 -5.80 18.75
CA ALA A 133 -23.59 -5.51 18.52
C ALA A 133 -24.19 -4.99 19.84
N LEU A 134 -24.55 -3.71 19.86
CA LEU A 134 -25.24 -3.08 20.99
C LEU A 134 -26.70 -3.51 21.06
#